data_AF-A0A2Z6R3F3-F1
#
_entry.id   AF-A0A2Z6R3F3-F1
#
_cell.length_a   1.000
_cell.length_b   1.000
_cell.length_c   1.000
_cell.angle_alpha   90.00
_cell.angle_beta   90.00
_cell.angle_gamma   90.00
#
_symmetry.space_group_name_H-M   'P 1'
#
loop_
_entity.id
_entity.type
_entity.pdbx_description
1 polymer ?
#
loop_
_entity_poly.entity_id
_entity_poly.type
_entity_poly.pdbx_seq_one_letter_code
_entity_poly.pdbx_strand_id
1 'polypeptide(L)'
;MTESDKILTPEYLDWHAKLSGLPSVLTDKIRSKLYKRYKKQTGNEPWQLTEVHESKQSEVINSKPEKVPITFDVRPDPELIIKSVLEHLPYLKFRNSLRGIDNYNFALPQPWNLPCPICDGKHGNYGLHGSWYCENGNQLPYDPEIAKFYSQDKLEYCLTCNTSSNKLKFAIYCNWTFRKFFSYFRVTFSDVSDVDAGVAPNQKPELNYYRNLWWRNGEFSSKAKWEEVSLPYLLVDNVTLREYELRTDKFNIHGMWEWKDNQVMIYELPSKPHETCIYAINKIIVRACSAVDYTNSRIVNLGATRTRADDSGKETDSSFRPKKARVPAPAGSDGESEPWPNLVIEVAYSETIDHVFKKVREYWCPDLSRVHDVIVVKIDPVPDGEIPSRMQAWHFCANDRRTRNSQLEARTHFEFGTQDGANPPNQLNIVPGMRLINISLNCLYHEAYTGVQIPATLPSPIVLDFYQVLDEFLFTYRV
;
A
#
# COMPACT_ATOMS: atom_id res chain seq x y z
N MET A 1 -1.36 12.11 -58.65
CA MET A 1 -0.68 10.93 -58.10
C MET A 1 -0.60 11.12 -56.60
N THR A 2 -1.50 10.46 -55.87
CA THR A 2 -1.54 10.45 -54.41
C THR A 2 -0.39 9.60 -53.89
N GLU A 3 0.52 10.18 -53.09
CA GLU A 3 1.37 9.39 -52.19
C GLU A 3 0.46 8.66 -51.21
N SER A 4 0.48 7.33 -51.25
CA SER A 4 -0.22 6.48 -50.30
C SER A 4 0.66 6.28 -49.07
N ASP A 5 0.22 6.81 -47.93
CA ASP A 5 0.83 6.52 -46.64
C ASP A 5 0.65 5.03 -46.29
N LYS A 6 1.77 4.33 -46.16
CA LYS A 6 1.84 2.88 -45.90
C LYS A 6 1.64 2.64 -44.40
N ILE A 7 0.55 1.99 -44.00
CA ILE A 7 0.32 1.57 -42.60
C ILE A 7 0.49 0.04 -42.49
N LEU A 8 1.25 -0.38 -41.47
CA LEU A 8 1.70 -1.75 -41.20
C LEU A 8 0.59 -2.61 -40.55
N THR A 9 0.65 -3.93 -40.70
CA THR A 9 -0.39 -4.84 -40.18
C THR A 9 -0.42 -4.92 -38.66
N PRO A 10 -1.59 -5.20 -38.04
CA PRO A 10 -1.75 -5.25 -36.58
C PRO A 10 -0.83 -6.27 -35.90
N GLU A 11 -0.57 -7.41 -36.52
CA GLU A 11 0.33 -8.44 -35.99
C GLU A 11 1.79 -7.97 -36.01
N TYR A 12 2.19 -7.17 -37.02
CA TYR A 12 3.50 -6.56 -37.05
C TYR A 12 3.62 -5.43 -36.01
N LEU A 13 2.57 -4.65 -35.78
CA LEU A 13 2.52 -3.57 -34.80
C LEU A 13 2.51 -4.09 -33.35
N ASP A 14 1.76 -5.15 -33.06
CA ASP A 14 1.76 -5.83 -31.74
C ASP A 14 3.13 -6.45 -31.45
N TRP A 15 3.79 -6.99 -32.48
CA TRP A 15 5.14 -7.56 -32.33
C TRP A 15 6.23 -6.48 -32.21
N HIS A 16 6.10 -5.36 -32.94
CA HIS A 16 6.99 -4.21 -32.85
C HIS A 16 6.90 -3.54 -31.47
N ALA A 17 5.70 -3.43 -30.90
CA ALA A 17 5.45 -2.88 -29.56
C ALA A 17 6.12 -3.70 -28.44
N LYS A 18 6.29 -5.02 -28.63
CA LYS A 18 6.99 -5.92 -27.68
C LYS A 18 8.51 -5.75 -27.66
N LEU A 19 9.10 -5.03 -28.63
CA LEU A 19 10.55 -4.78 -28.70
C LEU A 19 10.96 -3.34 -28.35
N SER A 20 10.01 -2.45 -28.08
CA SER A 20 10.26 -1.07 -27.64
C SER A 20 10.76 -1.05 -26.19
N GLY A 21 12.06 -1.27 -26.02
CA GLY A 21 12.77 -1.22 -24.74
C GLY A 21 14.23 -1.69 -24.75
N LEU A 22 14.75 -2.23 -25.87
CA LEU A 22 16.13 -2.76 -25.95
C LEU A 22 17.07 -1.89 -26.82
N PRO A 23 18.40 -1.87 -26.55
CA PRO A 23 19.38 -1.06 -27.29
C PRO A 23 19.46 -1.40 -28.79
N SER A 24 19.54 -0.38 -29.65
CA SER A 24 19.32 -0.44 -31.12
C SER A 24 20.13 -1.50 -31.87
N VAL A 25 21.41 -1.71 -31.54
CA VAL A 25 22.32 -2.61 -32.28
C VAL A 25 21.95 -4.09 -32.14
N LEU A 26 21.39 -4.50 -31.00
CA LEU A 26 20.95 -5.88 -30.78
C LEU A 26 19.61 -6.14 -31.51
N THR A 27 18.75 -5.12 -31.53
CA THR A 27 17.42 -5.13 -32.14
C THR A 27 17.48 -5.27 -33.66
N ASP A 28 18.45 -4.63 -34.33
CA ASP A 28 18.60 -4.70 -35.80
C ASP A 28 19.12 -6.07 -36.29
N LYS A 29 20.03 -6.69 -35.54
CA LYS A 29 20.59 -8.02 -35.85
C LYS A 29 19.53 -9.13 -35.72
N ILE A 30 18.60 -8.96 -34.77
CA ILE A 30 17.47 -9.86 -34.53
C ILE A 30 16.39 -9.65 -35.60
N ARG A 31 16.04 -8.39 -35.92
CA ARG A 31 15.09 -8.05 -37.00
C ARG A 31 15.52 -8.62 -38.35
N SER A 32 16.81 -8.50 -38.72
CA SER A 32 17.34 -9.01 -39.99
C SER A 32 17.25 -10.54 -40.13
N LYS A 33 17.47 -11.29 -39.05
CA LYS A 33 17.36 -12.77 -39.04
C LYS A 33 15.91 -13.24 -39.14
N LEU A 34 14.99 -12.50 -38.52
CA LEU A 34 13.57 -12.84 -38.50
C LEU A 34 12.88 -12.51 -39.82
N TYR A 35 13.19 -11.36 -40.42
CA TYR A 35 12.76 -11.02 -41.79
C TYR A 35 13.14 -12.10 -42.81
N LYS A 36 14.39 -12.58 -42.76
CA LYS A 36 14.87 -13.66 -43.63
C LYS A 36 14.12 -14.97 -43.42
N ARG A 37 13.67 -15.27 -42.19
CA ARG A 37 12.88 -16.46 -41.86
C ARG A 37 11.44 -16.35 -42.34
N TYR A 38 10.80 -15.21 -42.08
CA TYR A 38 9.41 -14.95 -42.47
C TYR A 38 9.24 -15.01 -44.00
N LYS A 39 10.10 -14.30 -44.74
CA LYS A 39 10.10 -14.31 -46.21
C LYS A 39 10.39 -15.71 -46.78
N LYS A 40 11.25 -16.50 -46.11
CA LYS A 40 11.54 -17.90 -46.50
C LYS A 40 10.36 -18.85 -46.22
N GLN A 41 9.60 -18.61 -45.16
CA GLN A 41 8.48 -19.48 -44.75
C GLN A 41 7.19 -19.17 -45.49
N THR A 42 6.91 -17.89 -45.76
CA THR A 42 5.61 -17.46 -46.28
C THR A 42 5.65 -17.07 -47.75
N GLY A 43 6.85 -16.81 -48.30
CA GLY A 43 7.02 -16.37 -49.69
C GLY A 43 6.51 -14.95 -49.98
N ASN A 44 5.89 -14.29 -49.00
CA ASN A 44 5.17 -13.03 -49.19
C ASN A 44 5.93 -11.84 -48.61
N GLU A 45 5.78 -10.68 -49.25
CA GLU A 45 6.19 -9.40 -48.68
C GLU A 45 5.11 -8.89 -47.70
N PRO A 46 5.47 -8.34 -46.53
CA PRO A 46 4.53 -8.01 -45.45
C PRO A 46 3.47 -6.92 -45.72
N TRP A 47 3.22 -6.47 -46.96
CA TRP A 47 2.36 -5.30 -47.20
C TRP A 47 1.47 -5.40 -48.47
N GLN A 48 0.19 -5.83 -48.38
CA GLN A 48 -0.95 -5.47 -49.28
C GLN A 48 -2.36 -5.65 -48.63
N LEU A 49 -3.40 -4.93 -49.12
CA LEU A 49 -4.66 -4.43 -48.45
C LEU A 49 -6.04 -4.92 -49.01
N THR A 50 -7.17 -4.60 -48.32
CA THR A 50 -8.57 -4.31 -48.82
C THR A 50 -9.51 -3.69 -47.73
N GLU A 51 -10.74 -3.22 -48.05
CA GLU A 51 -11.26 -1.82 -47.82
C GLU A 51 -12.73 -1.64 -47.25
N VAL A 52 -13.04 -0.44 -46.69
CA VAL A 52 -14.30 0.41 -46.53
C VAL A 52 -15.43 0.22 -45.44
N HIS A 53 -15.77 1.29 -44.65
CA HIS A 53 -17.03 2.13 -44.66
C HIS A 53 -17.31 3.05 -43.41
N GLU A 54 -17.48 4.36 -43.68
CA GLU A 54 -17.92 5.46 -42.77
C GLU A 54 -19.44 5.76 -42.94
N SER A 55 -20.16 6.10 -41.84
CA SER A 55 -21.38 6.96 -41.80
C SER A 55 -22.16 6.86 -40.47
N LYS A 56 -21.71 7.47 -39.36
CA LYS A 56 -22.55 7.66 -38.13
C LYS A 56 -22.25 8.92 -37.28
N GLN A 57 -21.45 9.88 -37.75
CA GLN A 57 -20.82 10.87 -36.84
C GLN A 57 -21.66 12.13 -36.50
N SER A 58 -22.87 12.32 -37.04
CA SER A 58 -23.58 13.60 -36.93
C SER A 58 -24.67 13.70 -35.85
N GLU A 59 -25.05 12.63 -35.14
CA GLU A 59 -26.18 12.67 -34.17
C GLU A 59 -25.76 12.76 -32.69
N VAL A 60 -24.48 12.61 -32.34
CA VAL A 60 -24.03 12.46 -30.93
C VAL A 60 -23.69 13.78 -30.22
N ILE A 61 -23.68 14.93 -30.91
CA ILE A 61 -23.01 16.15 -30.41
C ILE A 61 -23.87 17.01 -29.43
N ASN A 62 -25.15 16.67 -29.18
CA ASN A 62 -26.04 17.53 -28.37
C ASN A 62 -26.47 16.99 -26.98
N SER A 63 -25.86 15.92 -26.44
CA SER A 63 -26.13 15.51 -25.06
C SER A 63 -25.10 16.07 -24.07
N LYS A 64 -25.57 16.77 -23.03
CA LYS A 64 -24.75 17.06 -21.84
C LYS A 64 -24.26 15.73 -21.26
N PRO A 65 -22.97 15.59 -20.88
CA PRO A 65 -22.48 14.34 -20.29
C PRO A 65 -23.29 14.00 -19.03
N GLU A 66 -23.70 12.74 -18.90
CA GLU A 66 -24.34 12.24 -17.69
C GLU A 66 -23.41 12.51 -16.50
N LYS A 67 -23.95 13.13 -15.44
CA LYS A 67 -23.19 13.67 -14.31
C LYS A 67 -22.66 12.60 -13.34
N VAL A 68 -22.57 11.34 -13.76
CA VAL A 68 -22.10 10.24 -12.91
C VAL A 68 -20.60 10.04 -13.18
N PRO A 69 -19.73 10.20 -12.16
CA PRO A 69 -18.29 10.00 -12.32
C PRO A 69 -17.95 8.54 -12.67
N ILE A 70 -16.90 8.36 -13.47
CA ILE A 70 -16.33 7.03 -13.77
C ILE A 70 -15.68 6.49 -12.50
N THR A 71 -15.95 5.23 -12.14
CA THR A 71 -15.33 4.61 -10.96
C THR A 71 -14.22 3.65 -11.39
N PHE A 72 -13.04 3.81 -10.77
CA PHE A 72 -11.91 2.90 -10.94
C PHE A 72 -11.69 2.05 -9.67
N ASP A 73 -11.45 0.76 -9.87
CA ASP A 73 -11.20 -0.21 -8.78
C ASP A 73 -9.75 -0.14 -8.25
N VAL A 74 -8.80 0.25 -9.10
CA VAL A 74 -7.38 0.50 -8.78
C VAL A 74 -7.01 1.88 -9.31
N ARG A 75 -6.06 2.58 -8.67
CA ARG A 75 -5.65 3.92 -9.13
C ARG A 75 -5.15 3.78 -10.58
N PRO A 76 -5.82 4.38 -11.56
CA PRO A 76 -5.46 4.19 -12.95
C PRO A 76 -4.10 4.84 -13.22
N ASP A 77 -3.35 4.25 -14.14
CA ASP A 77 -2.19 4.91 -14.73
C ASP A 77 -2.58 6.32 -15.23
N PRO A 78 -1.77 7.36 -15.00
CA PRO A 78 -2.00 8.71 -15.56
C PRO A 78 -2.38 8.71 -17.05
N GLU A 79 -1.80 7.83 -17.86
CA GLU A 79 -2.14 7.75 -19.29
C GLU A 79 -3.56 7.21 -19.52
N LEU A 80 -4.01 6.27 -18.68
CA LEU A 80 -5.36 5.70 -18.77
C LEU A 80 -6.43 6.73 -18.40
N ILE A 81 -6.21 7.53 -17.35
CA ILE A 81 -7.17 8.59 -16.99
C ILE A 81 -7.22 9.68 -18.07
N ILE A 82 -6.07 10.06 -18.66
CA ILE A 82 -6.03 10.99 -19.80
C ILE A 82 -6.82 10.43 -20.98
N LYS A 83 -6.60 9.16 -21.33
CA LYS A 83 -7.32 8.50 -22.41
C LYS A 83 -8.83 8.50 -22.16
N SER A 84 -9.28 8.14 -20.96
CA SER A 84 -10.70 8.16 -20.60
C SER A 84 -11.31 9.55 -20.70
N VAL A 85 -10.60 10.61 -20.30
CA VAL A 85 -11.06 12.00 -20.46
C VAL A 85 -11.29 12.34 -21.94
N LEU A 86 -10.37 11.95 -22.83
CA LEU A 86 -10.49 12.23 -24.26
C LEU A 86 -11.57 11.39 -24.94
N GLU A 87 -11.83 10.17 -24.47
CA GLU A 87 -12.92 9.31 -24.95
C GLU A 87 -14.30 9.91 -24.59
N HIS A 88 -14.46 10.43 -23.37
CA HIS A 88 -15.73 10.99 -22.90
C HIS A 88 -15.95 12.45 -23.33
N LEU A 89 -14.86 13.20 -23.52
CA LEU A 89 -14.87 14.59 -23.97
C LEU A 89 -14.04 14.69 -25.28
N PRO A 90 -14.56 14.16 -26.41
CA PRO A 90 -13.83 14.06 -27.68
C PRO A 90 -13.48 15.42 -28.29
N TYR A 91 -14.10 16.49 -27.78
CA TYR A 91 -13.79 17.87 -28.13
C TYR A 91 -12.58 18.45 -27.37
N LEU A 92 -11.94 17.69 -26.48
CA LEU A 92 -10.67 18.05 -25.84
C LEU A 92 -9.48 17.42 -26.57
N LYS A 93 -8.33 18.06 -26.43
CA LYS A 93 -7.00 17.56 -26.82
C LYS A 93 -6.08 17.69 -25.64
N PHE A 94 -5.43 16.60 -25.27
CA PHE A 94 -4.39 16.63 -24.24
C PHE A 94 -3.22 17.51 -24.71
N ARG A 95 -2.78 18.43 -23.86
CA ARG A 95 -1.67 19.35 -24.14
C ARG A 95 -0.39 18.84 -23.49
N ASN A 96 -0.39 18.70 -22.17
CA ASN A 96 0.73 18.24 -21.37
C ASN A 96 0.30 18.05 -19.90
N SER A 97 1.07 17.26 -19.17
CA SER A 97 1.01 17.21 -17.71
C SER A 97 2.16 18.02 -17.13
N LEU A 98 1.87 18.98 -16.24
CA LEU A 98 2.89 19.77 -15.56
C LEU A 98 2.59 19.79 -14.07
N ARG A 99 3.54 19.29 -13.25
CA ARG A 99 3.43 19.23 -11.79
C ARG A 99 2.15 18.52 -11.29
N GLY A 100 1.73 17.45 -11.96
CA GLY A 100 0.52 16.69 -11.61
C GLY A 100 -0.81 17.34 -12.00
N ILE A 101 -0.75 18.35 -12.86
CA ILE A 101 -1.94 18.96 -13.48
C ILE A 101 -1.92 18.63 -14.96
N ASP A 102 -2.97 17.94 -15.41
CA ASP A 102 -3.18 17.58 -16.81
C ASP A 102 -3.90 18.71 -17.53
N ASN A 103 -3.28 19.26 -18.57
CA ASN A 103 -3.81 20.39 -19.30
C ASN A 103 -4.47 19.90 -20.59
N TYR A 104 -5.72 20.30 -20.82
CA TYR A 104 -6.51 19.92 -21.99
C TYR A 104 -6.94 21.16 -22.76
N ASN A 105 -6.59 21.27 -24.03
CA ASN A 105 -7.08 22.32 -24.92
C ASN A 105 -8.37 21.86 -25.61
N PHE A 106 -9.20 22.79 -26.07
CA PHE A 106 -10.30 22.45 -26.97
C PHE A 106 -9.76 22.12 -28.37
N ALA A 107 -10.29 21.07 -28.99
CA ALA A 107 -9.74 20.45 -30.18
C ALA A 107 -9.87 21.27 -31.47
N LEU A 108 -10.77 22.26 -31.51
CA LEU A 108 -11.21 22.94 -32.73
C LEU A 108 -11.09 24.48 -32.66
N PRO A 109 -10.44 25.12 -33.66
CA PRO A 109 -10.47 26.57 -33.83
C PRO A 109 -11.77 26.98 -34.56
N GLN A 110 -12.85 27.04 -33.79
CA GLN A 110 -14.15 27.71 -34.05
C GLN A 110 -15.31 26.97 -34.75
N PRO A 111 -16.57 27.30 -34.37
CA PRO A 111 -16.97 28.38 -33.46
C PRO A 111 -17.44 27.90 -32.08
N TRP A 112 -16.90 28.52 -31.03
CA TRP A 112 -17.57 29.11 -29.85
C TRP A 112 -18.97 28.65 -29.42
N ASN A 113 -19.41 27.41 -29.56
CA ASN A 113 -20.78 27.00 -29.22
C ASN A 113 -20.90 25.81 -28.28
N LEU A 114 -19.82 25.10 -27.97
CA LEU A 114 -19.89 24.12 -26.89
C LEU A 114 -19.59 24.83 -25.56
N PRO A 115 -20.60 24.96 -24.68
CA PRO A 115 -20.41 25.54 -23.37
C PRO A 115 -19.38 24.70 -22.61
N CYS A 116 -18.50 25.35 -21.86
CA CYS A 116 -17.62 24.67 -20.92
C CYS A 116 -18.47 23.76 -20.03
N PRO A 117 -18.15 22.46 -19.91
CA PRO A 117 -18.97 21.54 -19.12
C PRO A 117 -18.98 21.86 -17.61
N ILE A 118 -18.13 22.81 -17.17
CA ILE A 118 -18.01 23.25 -15.77
C ILE A 118 -18.77 24.55 -15.49
N CYS A 119 -18.71 25.54 -16.39
CA CYS A 119 -19.24 26.89 -16.14
C CYS A 119 -20.24 27.39 -17.18
N ASP A 120 -20.58 26.55 -18.15
CA ASP A 120 -21.42 26.86 -19.31
C ASP A 120 -20.94 28.06 -20.17
N GLY A 121 -19.76 28.62 -19.88
CA GLY A 121 -19.14 29.74 -20.59
C GLY A 121 -18.41 29.33 -21.87
N LYS A 122 -18.20 30.28 -22.78
CA LYS A 122 -17.44 30.11 -24.02
C LYS A 122 -16.00 30.53 -23.78
N HIS A 123 -15.05 29.60 -23.79
CA HIS A 123 -13.63 29.88 -23.60
C HIS A 123 -12.87 29.77 -24.92
N GLY A 124 -11.86 30.63 -25.10
CA GLY A 124 -10.98 30.60 -26.26
C GLY A 124 -9.95 29.50 -26.16
N ASN A 125 -8.68 29.81 -26.43
CA ASN A 125 -7.57 28.86 -26.27
C ASN A 125 -7.29 28.47 -24.79
N TYR A 126 -8.16 28.83 -23.85
CA TYR A 126 -8.05 28.47 -22.45
C TYR A 126 -8.67 27.09 -22.23
N GLY A 127 -7.81 26.14 -21.83
CA GLY A 127 -8.15 24.76 -21.62
C GLY A 127 -8.82 24.43 -20.29
N LEU A 128 -9.09 23.15 -20.08
CA LEU A 128 -9.44 22.57 -18.79
C LEU A 128 -8.19 21.99 -18.12
N HIS A 129 -8.22 21.94 -16.78
CA HIS A 129 -7.13 21.40 -15.97
C HIS A 129 -7.66 20.23 -15.13
N GLY A 130 -7.08 19.05 -15.32
CA GLY A 130 -7.37 17.85 -14.56
C GLY A 130 -6.39 17.66 -13.40
N SER A 131 -6.91 17.36 -12.21
CA SER A 131 -6.10 17.08 -11.02
C SER A 131 -6.85 16.21 -10.03
N TRP A 132 -6.10 15.47 -9.21
CA TRP A 132 -6.64 14.63 -8.14
C TRP A 132 -6.84 15.43 -6.84
N TYR A 133 -8.00 15.26 -6.23
CA TYR A 133 -8.39 15.82 -4.94
C TYR A 133 -8.79 14.69 -3.99
N CYS A 134 -8.60 14.91 -2.68
CA CYS A 134 -9.30 14.10 -1.69
C CYS A 134 -10.79 14.51 -1.63
N GLU A 135 -11.67 13.63 -1.16
CA GLU A 135 -13.11 13.87 -0.98
C GLU A 135 -13.42 15.19 -0.22
N ASN A 136 -12.48 15.65 0.63
CA ASN A 136 -12.55 16.92 1.39
C ASN A 136 -12.09 18.17 0.60
N GLY A 137 -11.75 18.05 -0.69
CA GLY A 137 -11.49 19.18 -1.59
C GLY A 137 -10.05 19.70 -1.67
N ASN A 138 -9.13 19.14 -0.87
CA ASN A 138 -7.70 19.49 -0.89
C ASN A 138 -6.98 18.85 -2.10
N GLN A 139 -6.16 19.65 -2.80
CA GLN A 139 -5.34 19.17 -3.91
C GLN A 139 -4.13 18.39 -3.38
N LEU A 140 -3.89 17.19 -3.89
CA LEU A 140 -2.71 16.41 -3.50
C LEU A 140 -1.44 16.91 -4.19
N PRO A 141 -0.27 16.86 -3.52
CA PRO A 141 1.01 16.94 -4.22
C PRO A 141 1.16 15.72 -5.15
N TYR A 142 1.74 15.94 -6.34
CA TYR A 142 1.91 14.92 -7.39
C TYR A 142 2.76 13.70 -6.94
N ASP A 143 3.49 13.81 -5.84
CA ASP A 143 4.39 12.76 -5.38
C ASP A 143 3.61 11.47 -5.02
N PRO A 144 3.78 10.38 -5.80
CA PRO A 144 3.09 9.12 -5.57
C PRO A 144 3.41 8.49 -4.21
N GLU A 145 4.58 8.80 -3.62
CA GLU A 145 4.96 8.29 -2.30
C GLU A 145 4.27 9.08 -1.19
N ILE A 146 4.11 10.39 -1.34
CA ILE A 146 3.40 11.24 -0.36
C ILE A 146 1.89 10.94 -0.39
N ALA A 147 1.33 10.61 -1.55
CA ALA A 147 -0.08 10.26 -1.70
C ALA A 147 -0.48 8.96 -0.97
N LYS A 148 0.48 8.05 -0.69
CA LYS A 148 0.22 6.82 0.09
C LYS A 148 -0.12 7.10 1.56
N PHE A 149 0.28 8.26 2.09
CA PHE A 149 0.07 8.62 3.50
C PHE A 149 -1.29 9.30 3.77
N TYR A 150 -2.03 9.73 2.75
CA TYR A 150 -3.37 10.35 2.89
C TYR A 150 -4.53 9.33 2.78
N SER A 151 -4.24 8.04 2.97
CA SER A 151 -5.01 6.88 2.48
C SER A 151 -6.34 6.55 3.20
N GLN A 152 -7.08 7.54 3.73
CA GLN A 152 -8.43 7.31 4.27
C GLN A 152 -9.56 7.93 3.42
N ASP A 153 -9.26 8.85 2.50
CA ASP A 153 -10.29 9.54 1.70
C ASP A 153 -10.45 8.94 0.29
N LYS A 154 -11.68 8.96 -0.27
CA LYS A 154 -11.88 8.71 -1.71
C LYS A 154 -11.09 9.75 -2.50
N LEU A 155 -10.41 9.33 -3.56
CA LEU A 155 -9.77 10.28 -4.48
C LEU A 155 -10.72 10.60 -5.63
N GLU A 156 -10.79 11.87 -5.98
CA GLU A 156 -11.62 12.37 -7.05
C GLU A 156 -10.74 13.06 -8.08
N TYR A 157 -10.81 12.59 -9.33
CA TYR A 157 -10.22 13.31 -10.44
C TYR A 157 -11.22 14.33 -10.94
N CYS A 158 -10.84 15.60 -10.86
CA CYS A 158 -11.70 16.72 -11.21
C CYS A 158 -11.11 17.53 -12.35
N LEU A 159 -11.95 17.86 -13.32
CA LEU A 159 -11.66 18.88 -14.32
C LEU A 159 -12.07 20.25 -13.77
N THR A 160 -11.19 21.22 -13.95
CA THR A 160 -11.37 22.60 -13.48
C THR A 160 -11.20 23.58 -14.64
N CYS A 161 -11.87 24.72 -14.53
CA CYS A 161 -11.82 25.78 -15.52
C CYS A 161 -11.29 27.06 -14.86
N ASN A 162 -10.32 27.74 -15.46
CA ASN A 162 -9.72 28.95 -14.87
C ASN A 162 -10.69 30.12 -14.68
N THR A 163 -11.88 30.07 -15.27
CA THR A 163 -12.90 31.12 -15.16
C THR A 163 -14.00 30.79 -14.15
N SER A 164 -13.92 29.64 -13.47
CA SER A 164 -14.91 29.19 -12.50
C SER A 164 -14.25 28.48 -11.33
N SER A 165 -14.75 28.72 -10.12
CA SER A 165 -14.37 27.95 -8.94
C SER A 165 -15.01 26.55 -8.91
N ASN A 166 -15.93 26.26 -9.83
CA ASN A 166 -16.59 24.96 -9.91
C ASN A 166 -15.62 23.90 -10.43
N LYS A 167 -15.81 22.68 -9.96
CA LYS A 167 -15.06 21.50 -10.40
C LYS A 167 -16.05 20.51 -11.00
N LEU A 168 -15.74 19.98 -12.18
CA LEU A 168 -16.45 18.84 -12.74
C LEU A 168 -15.74 17.58 -12.27
N LYS A 169 -16.40 16.84 -11.39
CA LYS A 169 -15.96 15.53 -10.94
C LYS A 169 -16.06 14.55 -12.11
N PHE A 170 -14.91 14.07 -12.58
CA PHE A 170 -14.83 13.21 -13.76
C PHE A 170 -14.68 11.73 -13.37
N ALA A 171 -13.81 11.43 -12.41
CA ALA A 171 -13.63 10.07 -11.94
C ALA A 171 -13.47 9.98 -10.41
N ILE A 172 -13.78 8.80 -9.88
CA ILE A 172 -13.57 8.41 -8.49
C ILE A 172 -12.63 7.21 -8.49
N TYR A 173 -11.54 7.33 -7.73
CA TYR A 173 -10.78 6.18 -7.30
C TYR A 173 -11.27 5.80 -5.91
N CYS A 174 -11.91 4.63 -5.84
CA CYS A 174 -12.24 3.98 -4.59
C CYS A 174 -11.05 3.08 -4.24
N ASN A 175 -10.39 3.32 -3.10
CA ASN A 175 -9.45 2.34 -2.57
C ASN A 175 -10.25 1.07 -2.17
N TRP A 176 -10.37 0.14 -3.12
CA TRP A 176 -11.23 -1.05 -3.00
C TRP A 176 -10.74 -2.01 -1.92
N THR A 177 -9.44 -2.04 -1.63
CA THR A 177 -8.87 -2.88 -0.57
C THR A 177 -9.26 -2.42 0.83
N PHE A 178 -9.65 -1.16 1.04
CA PHE A 178 -10.03 -0.67 2.37
C PHE A 178 -11.54 -0.70 2.63
N ARG A 179 -12.38 -0.29 1.67
CA ARG A 179 -13.84 -0.17 1.90
C ARG A 179 -14.60 -1.50 1.95
N LYS A 180 -14.13 -2.52 1.22
CA LYS A 180 -14.74 -3.86 1.30
C LYS A 180 -14.16 -4.72 2.42
N PHE A 181 -12.90 -4.52 2.79
CA PHE A 181 -12.30 -5.20 3.95
C PHE A 181 -13.12 -4.93 5.22
N PHE A 182 -13.46 -3.67 5.49
CA PHE A 182 -14.32 -3.30 6.62
C PHE A 182 -15.77 -3.72 6.48
N SER A 183 -16.29 -3.91 5.26
CA SER A 183 -17.66 -4.39 5.08
C SER A 183 -17.80 -5.92 5.19
N TYR A 184 -16.69 -6.66 5.06
CA TYR A 184 -16.69 -8.13 5.01
C TYR A 184 -16.34 -8.81 6.33
N PHE A 185 -15.63 -8.13 7.23
CA PHE A 185 -15.47 -8.64 8.58
C PHE A 185 -16.78 -8.39 9.35
N ARG A 186 -17.40 -9.50 9.76
CA ARG A 186 -18.26 -9.67 10.93
C ARG A 186 -17.57 -10.72 11.79
N VAL A 187 -16.52 -10.37 12.53
CA VAL A 187 -15.94 -11.28 13.52
C VAL A 187 -16.86 -11.31 14.73
N THR A 188 -17.58 -12.41 14.86
CA THR A 188 -18.22 -12.78 16.12
C THR A 188 -17.22 -13.61 16.91
N PHE A 189 -16.63 -13.02 17.95
CA PHE A 189 -15.86 -13.78 18.93
C PHE A 189 -16.84 -14.52 19.85
N SER A 190 -16.87 -15.85 19.76
CA SER A 190 -17.46 -16.68 20.81
C SER A 190 -16.37 -17.06 21.80
N ASP A 191 -16.63 -16.88 23.09
CA ASP A 191 -15.74 -17.30 24.18
C ASP A 191 -15.19 -18.71 23.93
N VAL A 192 -13.88 -18.85 24.01
CA VAL A 192 -13.16 -20.11 23.80
C VAL A 192 -13.50 -21.05 24.96
N SER A 193 -14.36 -22.02 24.69
CA SER A 193 -14.31 -23.33 25.32
C SER A 193 -14.09 -24.36 24.23
N ASP A 194 -13.07 -25.21 24.39
CA ASP A 194 -12.75 -26.34 23.52
C ASP A 194 -14.00 -27.09 23.05
N VAL A 195 -14.40 -26.87 21.80
CA VAL A 195 -15.22 -27.82 21.07
C VAL A 195 -14.80 -27.79 19.61
N ASP A 196 -14.21 -28.90 19.17
CA ASP A 196 -14.02 -29.26 17.76
C ASP A 196 -15.41 -29.39 17.13
N ALA A 197 -16.00 -28.25 16.73
CA ALA A 197 -17.30 -28.20 16.08
C ALA A 197 -17.11 -28.73 14.65
N GLY A 198 -17.40 -30.02 14.48
CA GLY A 198 -17.15 -30.79 13.27
C GLY A 198 -17.61 -30.09 11.98
N VAL A 199 -16.66 -29.55 11.23
CA VAL A 199 -16.85 -29.12 9.85
C VAL A 199 -17.02 -30.37 8.99
N ALA A 200 -18.11 -30.45 8.22
CA ALA A 200 -18.37 -31.60 7.37
C ALA A 200 -17.19 -31.83 6.39
N PRO A 201 -16.77 -33.08 6.10
CA PRO A 201 -15.59 -33.37 5.28
C PRO A 201 -15.57 -32.68 3.91
N ASN A 202 -16.74 -32.38 3.34
CA ASN A 202 -16.90 -31.74 2.03
C ASN A 202 -16.84 -30.21 2.07
N GLN A 203 -17.02 -29.57 3.25
CA GLN A 203 -16.91 -28.11 3.40
C GLN A 203 -15.45 -27.64 3.46
N LYS A 204 -14.54 -28.45 4.00
CA LYS A 204 -13.12 -28.09 4.13
C LYS A 204 -12.41 -27.88 2.77
N PRO A 205 -12.62 -28.73 1.74
CA PRO A 205 -12.13 -28.48 0.39
C PRO A 205 -12.71 -27.21 -0.26
N GLU A 206 -13.98 -26.92 0.00
CA GLU A 206 -14.66 -25.74 -0.55
C GLU A 206 -14.12 -24.44 0.08
N LEU A 207 -13.94 -24.39 1.40
CA LEU A 207 -13.33 -23.25 2.08
C LEU A 207 -11.89 -23.02 1.63
N ASN A 208 -11.10 -24.10 1.50
CA ASN A 208 -9.73 -24.01 1.00
C ASN A 208 -9.69 -23.43 -0.43
N TYR A 209 -10.63 -23.80 -1.29
CA TYR A 209 -10.74 -23.21 -2.63
C TYR A 209 -10.92 -21.69 -2.56
N TYR A 210 -11.90 -21.21 -1.78
CA TYR A 210 -12.18 -19.77 -1.66
C TYR A 210 -11.05 -19.00 -0.97
N ARG A 211 -10.38 -19.59 0.04
CA ARG A 211 -9.21 -18.97 0.69
C ARG A 211 -8.03 -18.87 -0.28
N ASN A 212 -7.81 -19.89 -1.10
CA ASN A 212 -6.73 -19.91 -2.09
C ASN A 212 -6.95 -18.93 -3.24
N LEU A 213 -8.17 -18.40 -3.46
CA LEU A 213 -8.38 -17.29 -4.41
C LEU A 213 -7.58 -16.04 -4.03
N TRP A 214 -7.32 -15.84 -2.73
CA TRP A 214 -6.48 -14.72 -2.29
C TRP A 214 -5.05 -14.89 -2.81
N TRP A 215 -4.49 -16.09 -2.69
CA TRP A 215 -3.20 -16.43 -3.28
C TRP A 215 -3.20 -16.31 -4.80
N ARG A 216 -4.18 -16.94 -5.47
CA ARG A 216 -4.19 -17.11 -6.93
C ARG A 216 -4.46 -15.82 -7.69
N ASN A 217 -5.44 -15.06 -7.20
CA ASN A 217 -6.06 -13.96 -7.93
C ASN A 217 -6.01 -12.63 -7.17
N GLY A 218 -5.53 -12.61 -5.91
CA GLY A 218 -5.69 -11.45 -5.04
C GLY A 218 -7.13 -11.23 -4.58
N GLU A 219 -8.01 -12.22 -4.77
CA GLU A 219 -9.43 -12.10 -4.48
C GLU A 219 -9.73 -12.59 -3.06
N PHE A 220 -10.12 -11.66 -2.19
CA PHE A 220 -10.59 -11.97 -0.85
C PHE A 220 -12.08 -12.32 -0.87
N SER A 221 -12.40 -13.62 -0.81
CA SER A 221 -13.77 -14.11 -0.94
C SER A 221 -14.53 -14.14 0.39
N SER A 222 -15.76 -13.63 0.42
CA SER A 222 -16.64 -13.77 1.58
C SER A 222 -17.09 -15.20 1.85
N LYS A 223 -17.01 -16.09 0.86
CA LYS A 223 -17.32 -17.51 1.01
C LYS A 223 -16.19 -18.29 1.70
N ALA A 224 -15.03 -17.67 1.87
CA ALA A 224 -13.88 -18.26 2.55
C ALA A 224 -14.06 -18.34 4.08
N LYS A 225 -15.07 -17.65 4.62
CA LYS A 225 -15.39 -17.60 6.06
C LYS A 225 -14.14 -17.36 6.90
N TRP A 226 -13.53 -16.21 6.71
CA TRP A 226 -12.28 -15.84 7.38
C TRP A 226 -12.50 -15.60 8.88
N GLU A 227 -13.72 -15.26 9.29
CA GLU A 227 -14.17 -15.18 10.68
C GLU A 227 -14.15 -16.52 11.42
N GLU A 228 -14.18 -17.65 10.70
CA GLU A 228 -14.13 -19.01 11.28
C GLU A 228 -12.70 -19.61 11.23
N VAL A 229 -11.69 -18.85 10.80
CA VAL A 229 -10.33 -19.39 10.65
C VAL A 229 -9.58 -19.44 11.98
N SER A 230 -8.91 -20.56 12.25
CA SER A 230 -7.88 -20.62 13.29
C SER A 230 -6.56 -20.14 12.71
N LEU A 231 -5.96 -19.13 13.33
CA LEU A 231 -4.63 -18.65 12.98
C LEU A 231 -3.55 -19.34 13.84
N PRO A 232 -2.37 -19.64 13.28
CA PRO A 232 -1.96 -19.33 11.91
C PRO A 232 -2.58 -20.25 10.85
N TYR A 233 -2.83 -19.70 9.66
CA TYR A 233 -3.40 -20.44 8.54
C TYR A 233 -2.37 -20.63 7.42
N LEU A 234 -2.14 -21.88 7.00
CA LEU A 234 -1.36 -22.20 5.82
C LEU A 234 -2.17 -21.89 4.57
N LEU A 235 -1.83 -20.81 3.87
CA LEU A 235 -2.52 -20.38 2.66
C LEU A 235 -2.14 -21.22 1.44
N VAL A 236 -0.84 -21.51 1.30
CA VAL A 236 -0.27 -22.32 0.22
C VAL A 236 1.12 -22.82 0.61
N ASP A 237 1.51 -23.99 0.11
CA ASP A 237 2.85 -24.56 0.28
C ASP A 237 3.58 -24.70 -1.07
N ASN A 238 4.85 -25.12 -1.02
CA ASN A 238 5.71 -25.30 -2.18
C ASN A 238 5.89 -24.03 -3.03
N VAL A 239 5.93 -22.87 -2.35
CA VAL A 239 6.10 -21.56 -2.96
C VAL A 239 7.54 -21.10 -2.76
N THR A 240 8.24 -20.79 -3.85
CA THR A 240 9.57 -20.16 -3.74
C THR A 240 9.46 -18.74 -3.20
N LEU A 241 10.49 -18.26 -2.47
CA LEU A 241 10.53 -16.88 -1.97
C LEU A 241 10.26 -15.85 -3.07
N ARG A 242 10.85 -16.03 -4.25
CA ARG A 242 10.65 -15.13 -5.40
C ARG A 242 9.19 -15.10 -5.87
N GLU A 243 8.49 -16.23 -5.86
CA GLU A 243 7.07 -16.27 -6.22
C GLU A 243 6.22 -15.53 -5.17
N TYR A 244 6.52 -15.75 -3.89
CA TYR A 244 5.88 -15.04 -2.79
C TYR A 244 6.04 -13.52 -2.92
N GLU A 245 7.27 -13.03 -3.15
CA GLU A 245 7.54 -11.60 -3.32
C GLU A 245 6.78 -11.02 -4.52
N LEU A 246 6.84 -11.70 -5.68
CA LEU A 246 6.14 -11.28 -6.89
C LEU A 246 4.62 -11.19 -6.70
N ARG A 247 4.03 -12.11 -5.95
CA ARG A 247 2.58 -12.09 -5.67
C ARG A 247 2.21 -11.05 -4.63
N THR A 248 3.03 -10.86 -3.61
CA THR A 248 2.85 -9.81 -2.61
C THR A 248 2.79 -8.44 -3.28
N ASP A 249 3.72 -8.16 -4.19
CA ASP A 249 3.75 -6.94 -4.99
C ASP A 249 2.56 -6.86 -5.95
N LYS A 250 2.26 -7.94 -6.67
CA LYS A 250 1.17 -7.98 -7.67
C LYS A 250 -0.19 -7.66 -7.05
N PHE A 251 -0.45 -8.15 -5.84
CA PHE A 251 -1.75 -8.00 -5.18
C PHE A 251 -1.78 -6.91 -4.11
N ASN A 252 -0.64 -6.26 -3.82
CA ASN A 252 -0.51 -5.19 -2.84
C ASN A 252 -1.10 -5.57 -1.47
N ILE A 253 -0.60 -6.67 -0.92
CA ILE A 253 -1.06 -7.34 0.32
C ILE A 253 0.04 -7.32 1.39
N HIS A 254 0.81 -6.25 1.39
CA HIS A 254 1.94 -6.07 2.29
C HIS A 254 1.50 -6.13 3.76
N GLY A 255 2.34 -6.74 4.61
CA GLY A 255 2.05 -6.96 6.03
C GLY A 255 1.10 -8.13 6.34
N MET A 256 0.50 -8.78 5.34
CA MET A 256 -0.58 -9.77 5.58
C MET A 256 -0.13 -11.23 5.49
N TRP A 257 0.89 -11.50 4.68
CA TRP A 257 1.41 -12.85 4.48
C TRP A 257 2.84 -12.92 4.98
N GLU A 258 3.17 -13.99 5.69
CA GLU A 258 4.56 -14.35 6.00
C GLU A 258 4.99 -15.53 5.15
N TRP A 259 6.25 -15.54 4.72
CA TRP A 259 6.84 -16.67 4.02
C TRP A 259 7.90 -17.33 4.90
N LYS A 260 7.84 -18.66 5.01
CA LYS A 260 8.84 -19.46 5.71
C LYS A 260 8.87 -20.88 5.17
N ASP A 261 10.06 -21.42 4.94
CA ASP A 261 10.24 -22.84 4.56
C ASP A 261 9.38 -23.27 3.35
N ASN A 262 9.28 -22.41 2.33
CA ASN A 262 8.42 -22.57 1.15
C ASN A 262 6.90 -22.57 1.41
N GLN A 263 6.47 -22.09 2.57
CA GLN A 263 5.07 -21.95 2.95
C GLN A 263 4.69 -20.47 3.08
N VAL A 264 3.47 -20.15 2.66
CA VAL A 264 2.87 -18.83 2.87
C VAL A 264 1.82 -18.97 3.96
N MET A 265 2.04 -18.25 5.06
CA MET A 265 1.25 -18.30 6.27
C MET A 265 0.54 -16.98 6.51
N ILE A 266 -0.64 -17.05 7.12
CA ILE A 266 -1.39 -15.89 7.62
C ILE A 266 -1.40 -15.99 9.15
N TYR A 267 -0.90 -14.95 9.81
CA TYR A 267 -0.86 -14.82 11.27
C TYR A 267 -1.78 -13.70 11.78
N GLU A 268 -2.02 -12.69 10.94
CA GLU A 268 -2.84 -11.51 11.19
C GLU A 268 -3.90 -11.41 10.10
N LEU A 269 -5.14 -11.06 10.46
CA LEU A 269 -6.15 -10.60 9.52
C LEU A 269 -6.34 -9.08 9.72
N PRO A 270 -6.43 -8.30 8.63
CA PRO A 270 -6.63 -6.85 8.75
C PRO A 270 -7.88 -6.52 9.54
N SER A 271 -7.75 -5.55 10.45
CA SER A 271 -8.87 -5.07 11.25
C SER A 271 -8.76 -3.58 11.53
N LYS A 272 -9.87 -2.95 11.94
CA LYS A 272 -9.92 -1.51 12.21
C LYS A 272 -9.05 -1.19 13.41
N PRO A 273 -9.14 -1.96 14.50
CA PRO A 273 -8.25 -1.79 15.63
C PRO A 273 -6.77 -1.86 15.26
N HIS A 274 -6.38 -2.86 14.45
CA HIS A 274 -5.01 -3.04 13.99
C HIS A 274 -4.45 -1.78 13.31
N GLU A 275 -5.10 -1.37 12.21
CA GLU A 275 -4.67 -0.20 11.43
C GLU A 275 -4.70 1.11 12.24
N THR A 276 -5.71 1.26 13.10
CA THR A 276 -5.85 2.44 13.95
C THR A 276 -4.69 2.53 14.95
N CYS A 277 -4.30 1.41 15.54
CA CYS A 277 -3.20 1.38 16.51
C CYS A 277 -1.86 1.68 15.84
N ILE A 278 -1.60 1.11 14.66
CA ILE A 278 -0.41 1.43 13.85
C ILE A 278 -0.37 2.93 13.54
N TYR A 279 -1.48 3.50 13.08
CA TYR A 279 -1.60 4.94 12.84
C TYR A 279 -1.26 5.77 14.07
N ALA A 280 -1.87 5.43 15.22
CA ALA A 280 -1.68 6.16 16.47
C ALA A 280 -0.21 6.14 16.91
N ILE A 281 0.42 4.96 16.97
CA ILE A 281 1.83 4.81 17.36
C ILE A 281 2.74 5.58 16.40
N ASN A 282 2.54 5.44 15.09
CA ASN A 282 3.33 6.13 14.08
C ASN A 282 3.24 7.65 14.22
N LYS A 283 2.05 8.19 14.45
CA LYS A 283 1.84 9.63 14.64
C LYS A 283 2.62 10.15 15.84
N ILE A 284 2.60 9.42 16.95
CA ILE A 284 3.34 9.81 18.16
C ILE A 284 4.86 9.75 17.94
N ILE A 285 5.37 8.69 17.29
CA ILE A 285 6.81 8.57 16.97
C ILE A 285 7.28 9.69 16.02
N VAL A 286 6.54 9.93 14.93
CA VAL A 286 6.88 10.99 13.96
C VAL A 286 6.89 12.35 14.65
N ARG A 287 5.89 12.64 15.50
CA ARG A 287 5.85 13.88 16.28
C ARG A 287 7.06 14.02 17.20
N ALA A 288 7.43 12.95 17.91
CA ALA A 288 8.58 12.96 18.82
C ALA A 288 9.92 13.18 18.09
N CYS A 289 10.01 12.76 16.82
CA CYS A 289 11.19 12.94 15.97
C CYS A 289 11.16 14.21 15.11
N SER A 290 10.07 14.98 15.10
CA SER A 290 9.88 16.11 14.17
C SER A 290 10.95 17.20 14.26
N ALA A 291 11.62 17.35 15.41
CA ALA A 291 12.70 18.33 15.60
C ALA A 291 13.92 18.07 14.71
N VAL A 292 14.06 16.87 14.15
CA VAL A 292 15.16 16.49 13.25
C VAL A 292 14.73 16.36 11.79
N ASP A 293 13.48 16.71 11.47
CA ASP A 293 12.99 16.70 10.09
C ASP A 293 13.82 17.63 9.21
N TYR A 294 13.98 17.23 7.94
CA TYR A 294 14.81 17.92 6.95
C TYR A 294 16.31 18.05 7.30
N THR A 295 16.79 17.43 8.38
CA THR A 295 18.22 17.36 8.71
C THR A 295 18.86 16.04 8.23
N ASN A 296 20.18 15.91 8.40
CA ASN A 296 20.90 14.64 8.18
C ASN A 296 20.59 13.59 9.26
N SER A 297 20.01 14.00 10.37
CA SER A 297 19.69 13.16 11.52
C SER A 297 18.21 12.73 11.53
N ARG A 298 17.46 13.01 10.46
CA ARG A 298 16.05 12.65 10.35
C ARG A 298 15.83 11.15 10.55
N ILE A 299 14.71 10.80 11.17
CA ILE A 299 14.22 9.44 11.28
C ILE A 299 13.15 9.24 10.21
N VAL A 300 13.34 8.25 9.34
CA VAL A 300 12.42 7.94 8.26
C VAL A 300 11.47 6.84 8.73
N ASN A 301 10.16 7.08 8.59
CA ASN A 301 9.15 6.03 8.66
C ASN A 301 9.13 5.28 7.32
N LEU A 302 9.45 3.99 7.35
CA LEU A 302 9.48 3.12 6.17
C LEU A 302 8.15 2.38 5.96
N GLY A 303 7.23 2.44 6.92
CA GLY A 303 6.02 1.63 6.92
C GLY A 303 6.36 0.14 7.01
N ALA A 304 5.58 -0.67 6.30
CA ALA A 304 5.80 -2.10 6.20
C ALA A 304 7.04 -2.43 5.37
N THR A 305 8.17 -2.59 6.05
CA THR A 305 9.45 -2.93 5.39
C THR A 305 9.50 -4.42 5.09
N ARG A 306 9.67 -4.77 3.81
CA ARG A 306 10.00 -6.13 3.40
C ARG A 306 11.39 -6.54 3.85
N THR A 307 11.46 -7.70 4.50
CA THR A 307 12.72 -8.29 4.94
C THR A 307 12.84 -9.78 4.62
N ARG A 308 14.06 -10.28 4.45
CA ARG A 308 14.39 -11.68 4.21
C ARG A 308 15.62 -12.09 5.03
N ALA A 309 15.50 -13.19 5.75
CA ALA A 309 16.57 -13.81 6.53
C ALA A 309 16.18 -15.24 6.93
N ASP A 310 17.17 -16.13 7.10
CA ASP A 310 16.98 -17.50 7.60
C ASP A 310 15.85 -18.27 6.89
N ASP A 311 15.87 -18.26 5.55
CA ASP A 311 14.82 -18.87 4.71
C ASP A 311 13.40 -18.44 5.11
N SER A 312 13.27 -17.19 5.54
CA SER A 312 12.02 -16.55 5.93
C SER A 312 11.92 -15.13 5.34
N GLY A 313 10.73 -14.76 4.88
CA GLY A 313 10.37 -13.42 4.43
C GLY A 313 9.28 -12.87 5.33
N LYS A 314 9.52 -11.71 5.95
CA LYS A 314 8.54 -11.05 6.81
C LYS A 314 8.46 -9.57 6.48
N GLU A 315 7.28 -9.01 6.68
CA GLU A 315 7.04 -7.58 6.63
C GLU A 315 6.51 -7.14 8.00
N THR A 316 7.09 -6.08 8.53
CA THR A 316 6.63 -5.45 9.78
C THR A 316 5.36 -4.64 9.53
N ASP A 317 4.59 -4.34 10.57
CA ASP A 317 3.48 -3.38 10.46
C ASP A 317 3.98 -1.94 10.27
N SER A 318 5.07 -1.58 10.96
CA SER A 318 5.75 -0.31 10.74
C SER A 318 7.18 -0.30 11.21
N SER A 319 8.02 0.51 10.58
CA SER A 319 9.43 0.58 10.93
C SER A 319 10.05 1.94 10.71
N PHE A 320 11.12 2.19 11.48
CA PHE A 320 11.83 3.46 11.47
C PHE A 320 13.34 3.25 11.44
N ARG A 321 14.04 4.12 10.71
CA ARG A 321 15.50 4.20 10.74
C ARG A 321 16.02 5.60 10.40
N PRO A 322 17.22 5.99 10.87
CA PRO A 322 17.94 7.11 10.31
C PRO A 322 18.49 6.75 8.93
N LYS A 323 19.17 7.71 8.29
CA LYS A 323 19.99 7.41 7.12
C LYS A 323 21.15 6.48 7.51
N LYS A 324 21.23 5.32 6.85
CA LYS A 324 22.31 4.33 7.00
C LYS A 324 23.06 4.14 5.69
N ALA A 325 24.32 3.70 5.77
CA ALA A 325 25.04 3.21 4.60
C ALA A 325 24.51 1.83 4.18
N ARG A 326 24.65 1.48 2.90
CA ARG A 326 24.40 0.12 2.44
C ARG A 326 25.29 -0.87 3.16
N VAL A 327 24.76 -2.05 3.45
CA VAL A 327 25.51 -3.14 4.08
C VAL A 327 26.01 -4.13 3.02
N PRO A 328 27.05 -4.93 3.30
CA PRO A 328 27.48 -5.98 2.39
C PRO A 328 26.42 -7.08 2.25
N ALA A 329 26.16 -7.55 1.02
CA ALA A 329 25.34 -8.73 0.81
C ALA A 329 26.02 -9.99 1.40
N PRO A 330 25.27 -10.92 1.99
CA PRO A 330 23.80 -10.98 2.08
C PRO A 330 23.23 -10.43 3.41
N ALA A 331 23.96 -9.56 4.11
CA ALA A 331 23.57 -9.12 5.46
C ALA A 331 22.43 -8.10 5.48
N GLY A 332 22.02 -7.59 4.32
CA GLY A 332 20.91 -6.66 4.19
C GLY A 332 19.58 -7.24 4.64
N SER A 333 18.65 -6.36 5.03
CA SER A 333 17.28 -6.75 5.33
C SER A 333 16.56 -7.27 4.11
N ASP A 334 16.90 -6.77 2.91
CA ASP A 334 16.47 -7.33 1.65
C ASP A 334 17.37 -8.51 1.22
N GLY A 335 18.14 -9.14 2.10
CA GLY A 335 19.11 -10.19 1.75
C GLY A 335 20.21 -9.75 0.77
N GLU A 336 20.27 -8.46 0.43
CA GLU A 336 21.28 -7.85 -0.42
C GLU A 336 21.97 -6.75 0.40
N SER A 337 21.73 -5.48 0.07
CA SER A 337 22.50 -4.36 0.61
C SER A 337 21.69 -3.33 1.38
N GLU A 338 20.37 -3.50 1.47
CA GLU A 338 19.53 -2.58 2.24
C GLU A 338 19.74 -2.81 3.74
N PRO A 339 20.05 -1.77 4.53
CA PRO A 339 20.25 -1.95 5.96
C PRO A 339 18.92 -2.24 6.69
N TRP A 340 18.98 -3.04 7.75
CA TRP A 340 17.83 -3.27 8.63
C TRP A 340 17.27 -1.98 9.25
N PRO A 341 15.95 -1.91 9.48
CA PRO A 341 15.36 -0.86 10.31
C PRO A 341 15.90 -0.95 11.73
N ASN A 342 15.90 0.19 12.43
CA ASN A 342 16.38 0.27 13.81
C ASN A 342 15.26 0.00 14.82
N LEU A 343 14.06 0.49 14.51
CA LEU A 343 12.85 0.30 15.29
C LEU A 343 11.79 -0.41 14.44
N VAL A 344 11.19 -1.46 14.99
CA VAL A 344 10.05 -2.20 14.43
C VAL A 344 8.85 -2.06 15.36
N ILE A 345 7.66 -1.90 14.76
CA ILE A 345 6.37 -1.91 15.44
C ILE A 345 5.61 -3.14 14.94
N GLU A 346 5.07 -3.91 15.89
CA GLU A 346 4.18 -5.04 15.62
C GLU A 346 2.89 -4.82 16.41
N VAL A 347 1.75 -4.89 15.75
CA VAL A 347 0.43 -4.76 16.37
C VAL A 347 -0.31 -6.07 16.14
N ALA A 348 -0.60 -6.79 17.21
CA ALA A 348 -1.31 -8.06 17.14
C ALA A 348 -2.77 -7.90 17.55
N TYR A 349 -3.68 -7.89 16.57
CA TYR A 349 -5.11 -8.01 16.83
C TYR A 349 -5.52 -9.48 16.83
N SER A 350 -5.33 -10.20 15.72
CA SER A 350 -5.64 -11.63 15.64
C SER A 350 -4.44 -12.54 15.88
N GLU A 351 -3.22 -12.00 15.75
CA GLU A 351 -1.98 -12.74 16.03
C GLU A 351 -1.85 -13.05 17.54
N THR A 352 -1.27 -14.20 17.87
CA THR A 352 -1.03 -14.61 19.25
C THR A 352 0.24 -13.96 19.81
N ILE A 353 0.25 -13.68 21.13
CA ILE A 353 1.44 -13.13 21.81
C ILE A 353 2.66 -14.06 21.62
N ASP A 354 2.46 -15.37 21.71
CA ASP A 354 3.53 -16.35 21.53
C ASP A 354 4.18 -16.25 20.15
N HIS A 355 3.37 -16.08 19.10
CA HIS A 355 3.90 -15.92 17.74
C HIS A 355 4.67 -14.61 17.60
N VAL A 356 4.09 -13.47 18.00
CA VAL A 356 4.79 -12.18 17.92
C VAL A 356 6.09 -12.21 18.71
N PHE A 357 6.09 -12.76 19.93
CA PHE A 357 7.29 -12.82 20.76
C PHE A 357 8.34 -13.75 20.18
N LYS A 358 7.93 -14.84 19.54
CA LYS A 358 8.84 -15.68 18.76
C LYS A 358 9.44 -14.89 17.60
N LYS A 359 8.62 -14.16 16.84
CA LYS A 359 9.03 -13.29 15.74
C LYS A 359 10.03 -12.21 16.22
N VAL A 360 9.78 -11.54 17.35
CA VAL A 360 10.72 -10.58 17.95
C VAL A 360 12.05 -11.24 18.30
N ARG A 361 12.02 -12.38 18.99
CA ARG A 361 13.24 -13.00 19.54
C ARG A 361 14.09 -13.71 18.49
N GLU A 362 13.44 -14.38 17.53
CA GLU A 362 14.12 -15.24 16.55
C GLU A 362 14.35 -14.54 15.22
N TYR A 363 13.52 -13.57 14.84
CA TYR A 363 13.61 -12.94 13.52
C TYR A 363 14.08 -11.48 13.59
N TRP A 364 13.42 -10.62 14.36
CA TRP A 364 13.75 -9.20 14.41
C TRP A 364 15.02 -8.91 15.21
N CYS A 365 15.18 -9.52 16.38
CA CYS A 365 16.30 -9.28 17.30
C CYS A 365 17.05 -10.58 17.69
N PRO A 366 17.55 -11.39 16.74
CA PRO A 366 18.18 -12.69 17.05
C PRO A 366 19.51 -12.57 17.81
N ASP A 367 20.37 -11.60 17.46
CA ASP A 367 21.74 -11.51 18.01
C ASP A 367 22.43 -10.14 17.81
N LEU A 368 21.65 -9.04 17.80
CA LEU A 368 22.10 -7.66 17.48
C LEU A 368 22.44 -7.41 15.99
N SER A 369 22.39 -8.42 15.11
CA SER A 369 22.73 -8.25 13.69
C SER A 369 21.65 -7.56 12.83
N ARG A 370 20.46 -7.33 13.40
CA ARG A 370 19.27 -6.85 12.67
C ARG A 370 18.65 -5.63 13.36
N VAL A 371 17.42 -5.76 13.85
CA VAL A 371 16.68 -4.69 14.51
C VAL A 371 17.18 -4.52 15.94
N HIS A 372 17.19 -3.27 16.41
CA HIS A 372 17.73 -2.91 17.72
C HIS A 372 16.66 -2.64 18.78
N ASP A 373 15.45 -2.32 18.33
CA ASP A 373 14.37 -1.87 19.19
C ASP A 373 13.04 -2.34 18.59
N VAL A 374 12.17 -2.94 19.40
CA VAL A 374 10.87 -3.46 18.95
C VAL A 374 9.79 -3.09 19.95
N ILE A 375 8.69 -2.54 19.44
CA ILE A 375 7.47 -2.29 20.22
C ILE A 375 6.40 -3.24 19.72
N VAL A 376 5.84 -4.03 20.65
CA VAL A 376 4.70 -4.91 20.39
C VAL A 376 3.49 -4.34 21.08
N VAL A 377 2.36 -4.25 20.38
CA VAL A 377 1.06 -3.96 20.99
C VAL A 377 0.12 -5.12 20.75
N LYS A 378 -0.40 -5.71 21.82
CA LYS A 378 -1.52 -6.65 21.76
C LYS A 378 -2.80 -5.87 21.98
N ILE A 379 -3.76 -6.05 21.08
CA ILE A 379 -5.12 -5.56 21.26
C ILE A 379 -6.00 -6.76 21.55
N ASP A 380 -6.81 -6.67 22.61
CA ASP A 380 -7.78 -7.71 22.89
C ASP A 380 -8.88 -7.65 21.83
N PRO A 381 -9.17 -8.77 21.13
CA PRO A 381 -10.18 -8.77 20.11
C PRO A 381 -11.57 -8.50 20.68
N VAL A 382 -12.36 -7.72 19.95
CA VAL A 382 -13.76 -7.41 20.30
C VAL A 382 -14.68 -7.74 19.13
N PRO A 383 -15.97 -7.99 19.40
CA PRO A 383 -16.97 -8.13 18.36
C PRO A 383 -16.99 -6.92 17.41
N ASP A 384 -17.39 -7.17 16.18
CA ASP A 384 -17.36 -6.12 15.17
C ASP A 384 -18.26 -4.93 15.48
N GLY A 385 -17.71 -3.75 15.25
CA GLY A 385 -18.36 -2.47 15.58
C GLY A 385 -18.10 -2.01 17.02
N GLU A 386 -17.55 -2.87 17.88
CA GLU A 386 -17.11 -2.47 19.21
C GLU A 386 -15.71 -1.84 19.19
N ILE A 387 -15.42 -1.08 20.24
CA ILE A 387 -14.12 -0.42 20.43
C ILE A 387 -13.33 -1.26 21.43
N PRO A 388 -12.13 -1.74 21.10
CA PRO A 388 -11.27 -2.44 22.06
C PRO A 388 -11.02 -1.59 23.31
N SER A 389 -11.36 -2.14 24.46
CA SER A 389 -11.20 -1.49 25.75
C SER A 389 -9.88 -1.83 26.43
N ARG A 390 -9.27 -2.97 26.09
CA ARG A 390 -8.02 -3.46 26.69
C ARG A 390 -6.94 -3.70 25.64
N MET A 391 -5.75 -3.19 25.92
CA MET A 391 -4.55 -3.35 25.12
C MET A 391 -3.34 -3.52 26.03
N GLN A 392 -2.28 -4.10 25.51
CA GLN A 392 -1.02 -4.32 26.22
C GLN A 392 0.13 -3.92 25.32
N ALA A 393 1.17 -3.32 25.90
CA ALA A 393 2.36 -2.92 25.15
C ALA A 393 3.61 -3.53 25.78
N TRP A 394 4.52 -3.99 24.94
CA TRP A 394 5.85 -4.46 25.32
C TRP A 394 6.92 -3.72 24.53
N HIS A 395 8.02 -3.43 25.21
CA HIS A 395 9.21 -2.84 24.63
C HIS A 395 10.37 -3.81 24.75
N PHE A 396 10.97 -4.20 23.62
CA PHE A 396 12.17 -5.01 23.56
C PHE A 396 13.32 -4.18 23.03
N CYS A 397 14.46 -4.23 23.71
CA CYS A 397 15.66 -3.53 23.27
C CYS A 397 16.79 -4.54 23.17
N ALA A 398 17.42 -4.64 22.00
CA ALA A 398 18.43 -5.66 21.73
C ALA A 398 19.64 -5.52 22.70
N ASN A 399 19.92 -4.31 23.18
CA ASN A 399 20.95 -4.02 24.18
C ASN A 399 20.67 -4.60 25.58
N ASP A 400 19.44 -5.01 25.90
CA ASP A 400 19.13 -5.66 27.17
C ASP A 400 19.52 -7.14 27.20
N ARG A 401 19.94 -7.67 26.05
CA ARG A 401 20.45 -9.02 25.97
C ARG A 401 21.79 -9.12 26.71
N ARG A 402 21.79 -9.85 27.84
CA ARG A 402 22.98 -10.01 28.71
C ARG A 402 24.12 -10.78 28.04
N THR A 403 23.79 -11.78 27.22
CA THR A 403 24.77 -12.57 26.44
C THR A 403 24.17 -12.95 25.08
N ARG A 404 24.98 -13.23 24.05
CA ARG A 404 24.46 -13.60 22.71
C ARG A 404 23.42 -14.73 22.72
N ASN A 405 23.47 -15.61 23.73
CA ASN A 405 22.58 -16.76 23.85
C ASN A 405 21.43 -16.56 24.85
N SER A 406 21.36 -15.43 25.57
CA SER A 406 20.26 -15.18 26.50
C SER A 406 18.98 -14.81 25.75
N GLN A 407 17.85 -15.34 26.22
CA GLN A 407 16.53 -14.93 25.75
C GLN A 407 16.35 -13.42 25.92
N LEU A 408 15.82 -12.76 24.89
CA LEU A 408 15.51 -11.34 24.95
C LEU A 408 14.18 -11.17 25.67
N GLU A 409 14.22 -10.47 26.79
CA GLU A 409 13.05 -10.15 27.61
C GLU A 409 12.55 -8.73 27.32
N ALA A 410 11.26 -8.49 27.56
CA ALA A 410 10.70 -7.16 27.47
C ALA A 410 11.28 -6.28 28.59
N ARG A 411 11.84 -5.11 28.22
CA ARG A 411 12.28 -4.08 29.15
C ARG A 411 11.11 -3.49 29.92
N THR A 412 10.04 -3.22 29.20
CA THR A 412 8.84 -2.57 29.72
C THR A 412 7.63 -3.35 29.24
N HIS A 413 6.66 -3.52 30.13
CA HIS A 413 5.36 -4.08 29.84
C HIS A 413 4.30 -3.34 30.67
N PHE A 414 3.18 -2.98 30.04
CA PHE A 414 2.02 -2.48 30.75
C PHE A 414 0.73 -2.69 29.96
N GLU A 415 -0.39 -2.75 30.69
CA GLU A 415 -1.73 -2.61 30.11
C GLU A 415 -2.05 -1.13 29.90
N PHE A 416 -2.73 -0.85 28.79
CA PHE A 416 -3.33 0.44 28.47
C PHE A 416 -4.68 0.24 27.77
N GLY A 417 -5.49 1.29 27.69
CA GLY A 417 -6.89 1.18 27.24
C GLY A 417 -7.83 1.86 28.23
N THR A 418 -9.11 1.58 28.12
CA THR A 418 -10.14 2.05 29.05
C THR A 418 -10.41 1.05 30.18
N GLN A 419 -10.04 -0.23 30.01
CA GLN A 419 -10.27 -1.29 30.99
C GLN A 419 -9.06 -2.23 31.11
N ASP A 420 -8.90 -2.83 32.29
CA ASP A 420 -7.87 -3.86 32.57
C ASP A 420 -8.38 -5.28 32.33
N GLY A 421 -7.50 -6.27 32.49
CA GLY A 421 -7.82 -7.69 32.29
C GLY A 421 -8.45 -8.38 33.49
N ALA A 422 -8.87 -7.65 34.52
CA ALA A 422 -9.49 -8.25 35.69
C ALA A 422 -10.87 -8.82 35.35
N ASN A 423 -11.35 -9.77 36.16
CA ASN A 423 -12.71 -10.28 36.06
C ASN A 423 -13.44 -10.04 37.39
N PRO A 424 -14.32 -9.02 37.49
CA PRO A 424 -14.75 -8.10 36.43
C PRO A 424 -13.69 -7.03 36.06
N PRO A 425 -13.74 -6.44 34.85
CA PRO A 425 -12.77 -5.44 34.41
C PRO A 425 -12.86 -4.14 35.21
N ASN A 426 -11.71 -3.61 35.64
CA ASN A 426 -11.61 -2.29 36.26
C ASN A 426 -11.34 -1.22 35.20
N GLN A 427 -11.80 0.01 35.45
CA GLN A 427 -11.51 1.13 34.57
C GLN A 427 -10.05 1.60 34.71
N LEU A 428 -9.34 1.70 33.59
CA LEU A 428 -8.00 2.26 33.53
C LEU A 428 -8.07 3.78 33.35
N ASN A 429 -7.84 4.52 34.44
CA ASN A 429 -7.74 5.99 34.42
C ASN A 429 -6.31 6.43 34.08
N ILE A 430 -5.90 6.18 32.84
CA ILE A 430 -4.56 6.55 32.37
C ILE A 430 -4.49 8.07 32.21
N VAL A 431 -3.49 8.68 32.84
CA VAL A 431 -3.16 10.10 32.67
C VAL A 431 -1.79 10.25 31.99
N PRO A 432 -1.49 11.42 31.37
CA PRO A 432 -0.19 11.66 30.75
C PRO A 432 0.97 11.33 31.68
N GLY A 433 2.00 10.68 31.14
CA GLY A 433 3.21 10.29 31.88
C GLY A 433 3.14 8.95 32.61
N MET A 434 1.99 8.26 32.65
CA MET A 434 1.85 6.99 33.38
C MET A 434 2.40 5.76 32.64
N ARG A 435 2.24 5.72 31.31
CA ARG A 435 2.51 4.54 30.48
C ARG A 435 3.52 4.91 29.41
N LEU A 436 4.80 4.71 29.72
CA LEU A 436 5.91 5.24 28.91
C LEU A 436 6.74 4.12 28.30
N ILE A 437 7.07 4.24 27.02
CA ILE A 437 8.16 3.49 26.38
C ILE A 437 9.29 4.46 26.06
N ASN A 438 10.51 4.09 26.45
CA ASN A 438 11.71 4.92 26.28
C ASN A 438 12.62 4.30 25.21
N ILE A 439 12.64 4.87 24.02
CA ILE A 439 13.51 4.43 22.93
C ILE A 439 14.86 5.14 23.06
N SER A 440 15.92 4.34 23.20
CA SER A 440 17.28 4.86 23.31
C SER A 440 17.75 5.45 21.99
N LEU A 441 18.36 6.65 22.02
CA LEU A 441 18.98 7.23 20.83
C LEU A 441 20.13 6.36 20.31
N ASN A 442 20.81 5.60 21.17
CA ASN A 442 21.86 4.68 20.74
C ASN A 442 21.31 3.51 19.91
N CYS A 443 20.08 3.06 20.19
CA CYS A 443 19.42 2.01 19.43
C CYS A 443 18.82 2.58 18.14
N LEU A 444 18.11 3.72 18.26
CA LEU A 444 17.47 4.39 17.14
C LEU A 444 18.49 4.85 16.09
N TYR A 445 19.66 5.35 16.51
CA TYR A 445 20.74 5.77 15.63
C TYR A 445 21.85 4.72 15.43
N HIS A 446 21.62 3.46 15.81
CA HIS A 446 22.60 2.41 15.61
C HIS A 446 23.02 2.31 14.13
N GLU A 447 24.32 2.36 13.86
CA GLU A 447 24.92 2.36 12.51
C GLU A 447 24.39 3.47 11.58
N ALA A 448 23.97 4.61 12.14
CA ALA A 448 23.69 5.80 11.33
C ALA A 448 24.92 6.21 10.52
N TYR A 449 24.69 6.87 9.37
CA TYR A 449 25.76 7.31 8.47
C TYR A 449 26.82 8.13 9.22
N THR A 450 28.09 7.95 8.86
CA THR A 450 29.20 8.65 9.51
C THR A 450 29.05 10.17 9.34
N GLY A 451 29.14 10.91 10.45
CA GLY A 451 28.94 12.37 10.48
C GLY A 451 27.50 12.82 10.75
N VAL A 452 26.56 11.91 11.00
CA VAL A 452 25.25 12.27 11.58
C VAL A 452 25.45 12.82 12.98
N GLN A 453 25.09 14.09 13.20
CA GLN A 453 25.09 14.73 14.51
C GLN A 453 23.68 14.74 15.07
N ILE A 454 23.44 13.96 16.11
CA ILE A 454 22.13 13.91 16.78
C ILE A 454 21.92 15.26 17.51
N PRO A 455 20.91 16.07 17.12
CA PRO A 455 20.71 17.39 17.71
C PRO A 455 20.29 17.30 19.18
N ALA A 456 20.78 18.23 20.02
CA ALA A 456 20.38 18.32 21.43
C ALA A 456 18.89 18.65 21.64
N THR A 457 18.20 19.10 20.58
CA THR A 457 16.76 19.33 20.57
C THR A 457 15.94 18.04 20.55
N LEU A 458 16.54 16.90 20.18
CA LEU A 458 15.88 15.62 20.19
C LEU A 458 15.91 15.03 21.63
N PRO A 459 14.76 14.62 22.20
CA PRO A 459 14.73 13.99 23.51
C PRO A 459 15.62 12.74 23.57
N SER A 460 16.34 12.57 24.68
CA SER A 460 17.13 11.37 24.96
C SER A 460 16.77 10.82 26.34
N PRO A 461 16.02 9.70 26.43
CA PRO A 461 15.48 8.90 25.33
C PRO A 461 14.32 9.60 24.58
N ILE A 462 13.91 9.05 23.44
CA ILE A 462 12.60 9.36 22.84
C ILE A 462 11.54 8.72 23.74
N VAL A 463 10.70 9.54 24.34
CA VAL A 463 9.63 9.10 25.24
C VAL A 463 8.34 9.00 24.47
N LEU A 464 7.78 7.79 24.37
CA LEU A 464 6.44 7.56 23.84
C LEU A 464 5.46 7.41 25.00
N ASP A 465 4.49 8.32 25.08
CA ASP A 465 3.43 8.28 26.07
C ASP A 465 2.20 7.58 25.49
N PHE A 466 1.88 6.40 26.02
CA PHE A 466 0.74 5.60 25.57
C PHE A 466 -0.61 6.19 25.97
N TYR A 467 -0.65 7.23 26.80
CA TYR A 467 -1.84 8.09 26.91
C TYR A 467 -2.18 8.74 25.56
N GLN A 468 -1.16 9.25 24.85
CA GLN A 468 -1.37 9.91 23.55
C GLN A 468 -1.73 8.89 22.46
N VAL A 469 -1.12 7.70 22.50
CA VAL A 469 -1.49 6.59 21.61
C VAL A 469 -2.95 6.21 21.82
N LEU A 470 -3.41 6.09 23.07
CA LEU A 470 -4.80 5.78 23.40
C LEU A 470 -5.76 6.88 22.95
N ASP A 471 -5.43 8.16 23.18
CA ASP A 471 -6.28 9.28 22.76
C ASP A 471 -6.45 9.31 21.23
N GLU A 472 -5.35 9.17 20.48
CA GLU A 472 -5.37 9.08 19.02
C GLU A 472 -6.14 7.85 18.53
N PHE A 473 -5.95 6.69 19.19
CA PHE A 473 -6.70 5.48 18.87
C PHE A 473 -8.21 5.72 19.01
N LEU A 474 -8.66 6.20 20.18
CA LEU A 474 -10.08 6.45 20.47
C LEU A 474 -10.66 7.57 19.61
N PHE A 475 -9.86 8.57 19.23
CA PHE A 475 -10.29 9.68 18.38
C PHE A 475 -10.82 9.17 17.03
N THR A 476 -10.23 8.13 16.44
CA THR A 476 -10.70 7.57 15.16
C THR A 476 -12.03 6.80 15.24
N TYR A 477 -12.57 6.61 16.45
CA TYR A 477 -13.89 6.01 16.70
C TYR A 477 -14.95 7.05 17.07
N ARG A 478 -14.58 8.31 17.28
CA ARG A 478 -15.52 9.41 17.52
C ARG A 478 -16.07 9.86 16.16
N VAL A 479 -17.22 9.30 15.76
CA VAL A 479 -17.96 9.72 14.56
C VAL A 479 -18.88 10.88 14.88
#